data_AF-A0A200I2H1-F1
#
_entry.id   AF-A0A200I2H1-F1
#
_cell.length_a   1.000
_cell.length_b   1.000
_cell.length_c   1.000
_cell.angle_alpha   90.00
_cell.angle_beta   90.00
_cell.angle_gamma   90.00
#
_symmetry.space_group_name_H-M   'P 1'
#
loop_
_entity.id
_entity.type
_entity.pdbx_description
1 polymer ?
#
loop_
_entity_poly.entity_id
_entity_poly.type
_entity_poly.pdbx_seq_one_letter_code
_entity_poly.pdbx_strand_id
1 'polypeptide(L)'
;MLHFLYQRINKLTIIIPLTIGVIIAISQFILNVLSYLQESNQFYETVYTKWLAIDPFSIPNVLFYLILPLLAAIPCGMLLKSDLKSGYFNYLKLRFPLKKIYINYFGLNFFIGSLSVIFPLIINFFLFCLIYPLHKPDFLLNNNLLIISQNTLFVNLYYTHPFIHVCLFIIFTGIWGGLFTSFVMVNSLWMSNYMMSLISGFALQLLLIVVNSLFTLPNQITYVPASFLRETSDANVSLVSTIIVTLLMIVYIVIVCKIGGKKLVD
;
A
#
# COMPACT_ATOMS: atom_id res chain seq x y z
N MET A 1 -22.53 8.38 -13.16
CA MET A 1 -21.31 7.89 -13.84
C MET A 1 -20.53 6.92 -12.94
N LEU A 2 -20.12 7.31 -11.73
CA LEU A 2 -19.41 6.43 -10.79
C LEU A 2 -20.10 5.07 -10.57
N HIS A 3 -21.43 5.07 -10.39
CA HIS A 3 -22.20 3.83 -10.25
C HIS A 3 -22.07 2.88 -11.45
N PHE A 4 -22.07 3.42 -12.69
CA PHE A 4 -21.89 2.61 -13.90
C PHE A 4 -20.47 2.06 -14.03
N LEU A 5 -19.46 2.85 -13.66
CA LEU A 5 -18.07 2.37 -13.67
C LEU A 5 -17.86 1.26 -12.64
N TYR A 6 -18.45 1.39 -11.46
CA TYR A 6 -18.36 0.37 -10.41
C TYR A 6 -18.93 -0.98 -10.86
N GLN A 7 -20.08 -0.97 -11.56
CA GLN A 7 -20.69 -2.20 -12.10
C GLN A 7 -19.85 -2.90 -13.17
N ARG A 8 -18.94 -2.19 -13.84
CA ARG A 8 -18.07 -2.77 -14.88
C ARG A 8 -16.83 -3.46 -14.33
N ILE A 9 -16.51 -3.26 -13.06
CA ILE A 9 -15.36 -3.92 -12.45
C ILE A 9 -15.67 -5.41 -12.36
N ASN A 10 -14.73 -6.23 -12.83
CA ASN A 10 -14.85 -7.67 -12.67
C ASN A 10 -14.69 -8.02 -11.18
N LYS A 11 -15.71 -8.64 -10.58
CA LYS A 11 -15.66 -9.05 -9.18
C LYS A 11 -14.45 -9.96 -8.89
N LEU A 12 -14.06 -10.79 -9.85
CA LEU A 12 -12.88 -11.67 -9.71
C LEU A 12 -11.58 -10.88 -9.54
N THR A 13 -11.41 -9.77 -10.25
CA THR A 13 -10.18 -8.96 -10.12
C THR A 13 -10.10 -8.23 -8.78
N ILE A 14 -11.24 -8.02 -8.11
CA ILE A 14 -11.27 -7.51 -6.73
C ILE A 14 -10.99 -8.65 -5.73
N ILE A 15 -11.58 -9.83 -5.94
CA ILE A 15 -11.46 -10.95 -4.99
C ILE A 15 -10.03 -11.49 -4.92
N ILE A 16 -9.33 -11.63 -6.05
CA ILE A 16 -7.97 -12.20 -6.09
C ILE A 16 -6.96 -11.47 -5.16
N PRO A 17 -6.77 -10.14 -5.26
CA PRO A 17 -5.82 -9.45 -4.39
C PRO A 17 -6.29 -9.41 -2.93
N LEU A 18 -7.60 -9.36 -2.68
CA LEU A 18 -8.15 -9.44 -1.32
C LEU A 18 -7.84 -10.81 -0.68
N THR A 19 -8.05 -11.92 -1.41
CA THR A 19 -7.75 -13.25 -0.88
C THR A 19 -6.26 -13.44 -0.65
N ILE A 20 -5.40 -12.99 -1.58
CA ILE A 20 -3.94 -13.05 -1.40
C ILE A 20 -3.51 -12.25 -0.17
N GLY A 21 -3.99 -11.01 -0.02
CA GLY A 21 -3.68 -10.18 1.14
C GLY A 21 -4.14 -10.82 2.46
N VAL A 22 -5.34 -11.38 2.50
CA VAL A 22 -5.89 -12.08 3.68
C VAL A 22 -5.11 -13.36 3.99
N ILE A 23 -4.67 -14.12 2.98
CA ILE A 23 -3.81 -15.29 3.19
C ILE A 23 -2.49 -14.89 3.87
N ILE A 24 -1.89 -13.77 3.45
CA ILE A 24 -0.66 -13.26 4.08
C ILE A 24 -0.92 -12.80 5.51
N ALA A 25 -2.05 -12.12 5.75
CA ALA A 25 -2.46 -11.71 7.08
C ALA A 25 -2.66 -12.91 8.03
N ILE A 26 -3.31 -13.97 7.55
CA ILE A 26 -3.57 -15.19 8.32
C ILE A 26 -2.27 -15.99 8.52
N SER A 27 -1.42 -16.08 7.50
CA SER A 27 -0.15 -16.83 7.62
C SER A 27 0.74 -16.22 8.69
N GLN A 28 0.83 -14.88 8.76
CA GLN A 28 1.54 -14.20 9.84
C GLN A 28 0.94 -14.48 11.21
N PHE A 29 -0.39 -14.41 11.31
CA PHE A 29 -1.09 -14.68 12.56
C PHE A 29 -0.80 -16.10 13.06
N ILE A 30 -0.87 -17.11 12.18
CA ILE A 30 -0.55 -18.50 12.53
C ILE A 30 0.90 -18.63 13.01
N LEU A 31 1.87 -18.04 12.29
CA LEU A 31 3.28 -18.09 12.68
C LEU A 31 3.51 -17.49 14.08
N ASN A 32 2.93 -16.32 14.34
CA ASN A 32 3.09 -15.66 15.63
C ASN A 32 2.37 -16.39 16.78
N VAL A 33 1.21 -17.00 16.52
CA VAL A 33 0.50 -17.81 17.53
C VAL A 33 1.26 -19.08 17.87
N LEU A 34 1.88 -19.74 16.89
CA LEU A 34 2.73 -20.91 17.13
C LEU A 34 3.92 -20.56 18.02
N SER A 35 4.58 -19.43 17.75
CA SER A 35 5.65 -18.90 18.59
C SER A 35 5.16 -18.55 20.01
N TYR A 36 4.00 -17.91 20.12
CA TYR A 36 3.41 -17.51 21.41
C TYR A 36 3.09 -18.71 22.32
N LEU A 37 2.70 -19.86 21.75
CA LEU A 37 2.42 -21.08 22.52
C LEU A 37 3.70 -21.79 23.01
N GLN A 38 4.85 -21.51 22.39
CA GLN A 38 6.13 -22.14 22.74
C GLN A 38 6.93 -21.35 23.79
N GLU A 39 6.70 -20.04 23.88
CA GLU A 39 7.44 -19.16 24.79
C GLU A 39 6.78 -19.03 26.17
N SER A 40 7.60 -19.03 27.23
CA SER A 40 7.16 -18.92 28.63
C SER A 40 6.84 -17.48 29.06
N ASN A 41 7.34 -16.46 28.36
CA ASN A 41 7.21 -15.05 28.73
C ASN A 41 6.14 -14.32 27.91
N GLN A 42 4.88 -14.68 28.14
CA GLN A 42 3.72 -14.14 27.43
C GLN A 42 3.37 -12.68 27.77
N PHE A 43 3.96 -12.12 28.84
CA PHE A 43 3.54 -10.83 29.41
C PHE A 43 4.01 -9.59 28.64
N TYR A 44 4.97 -9.72 27.73
CA TYR A 44 5.57 -8.57 27.02
C TYR A 44 5.07 -8.39 25.59
N GLU A 45 4.29 -9.34 25.09
CA GLU A 45 3.76 -9.31 23.74
C GLU A 45 2.36 -8.70 23.72
N THR A 46 2.21 -7.64 22.94
CA THR A 46 0.94 -6.94 22.74
C THR A 46 0.54 -6.98 21.27
N VAL A 47 -0.73 -6.66 20.99
CA VAL A 47 -1.23 -6.48 19.61
C VAL A 47 -0.34 -5.49 18.85
N TYR A 48 0.07 -4.40 19.51
CA TYR A 48 0.90 -3.32 18.97
C TYR A 48 2.38 -3.68 18.82
N THR A 49 2.78 -4.91 19.12
CA THR A 49 4.15 -5.39 18.92
C THR A 49 4.23 -6.52 17.89
N LYS A 50 3.08 -7.07 17.47
CA LYS A 50 3.01 -8.30 16.66
C LYS A 50 2.18 -8.19 15.37
N TRP A 51 1.36 -7.15 15.20
CA TRP A 51 0.59 -6.98 13.97
C TRP A 51 1.49 -6.72 12.75
N LEU A 52 0.89 -6.81 11.56
CA LEU A 52 1.62 -6.98 10.30
C LEU A 52 2.74 -5.97 10.06
N ALA A 53 2.58 -4.72 10.47
CA ALA A 53 3.49 -3.64 10.12
C ALA A 53 4.76 -3.53 10.99
N ILE A 54 4.92 -4.34 12.05
CA ILE A 54 5.97 -4.14 13.09
C ILE A 54 7.19 -5.05 12.96
N ASP A 55 7.06 -6.23 12.37
CA ASP A 55 8.21 -7.12 12.25
C ASP A 55 8.78 -7.05 10.83
N PRO A 56 9.79 -6.19 10.58
CA PRO A 56 10.33 -5.99 9.24
C PRO A 56 11.10 -7.21 8.74
N PHE A 57 11.48 -8.14 9.63
CA PHE A 57 12.21 -9.36 9.30
C PHE A 57 11.28 -10.55 9.02
N SER A 58 10.03 -10.47 9.46
CA SER A 58 9.05 -11.52 9.17
C SER A 58 8.75 -11.63 7.68
N ILE A 59 8.80 -12.86 7.15
CA ILE A 59 8.51 -13.15 5.74
C ILE A 59 7.14 -12.58 5.30
N PRO A 60 6.05 -12.72 6.07
CA PRO A 60 4.74 -12.18 5.68
C PRO A 60 4.73 -10.65 5.54
N ASN A 61 5.37 -9.92 6.46
CA ASN A 61 5.52 -8.47 6.37
C ASN A 61 6.30 -8.11 5.11
N VAL A 62 7.49 -8.71 4.92
CA VAL A 62 8.34 -8.42 3.76
C VAL A 62 7.58 -8.64 2.46
N LEU A 63 6.91 -9.78 2.35
CA LEU A 63 6.15 -10.17 1.17
C LEU A 63 4.98 -9.20 0.93
N PHE A 64 4.17 -8.91 1.94
CA PHE A 64 3.00 -8.03 1.82
C PHE A 64 3.37 -6.66 1.25
N TYR A 65 4.35 -6.00 1.86
CA TYR A 65 4.77 -4.67 1.44
C TYR A 65 5.52 -4.70 0.10
N LEU A 66 6.19 -5.81 -0.25
CA LEU A 66 6.85 -5.98 -1.54
C LEU A 66 5.85 -6.10 -2.70
N ILE A 67 4.78 -6.88 -2.54
CA ILE A 67 3.75 -7.05 -3.58
C ILE A 67 2.61 -6.03 -3.49
N LEU A 68 2.65 -5.10 -2.55
CA LEU A 68 1.62 -4.08 -2.32
C LEU A 68 1.18 -3.36 -3.61
N PRO A 69 2.07 -2.92 -4.53
CA PRO A 69 1.65 -2.29 -5.77
C PRO A 69 0.80 -3.20 -6.66
N LEU A 70 1.06 -4.51 -6.67
CA LEU A 70 0.26 -5.48 -7.43
C LEU A 70 -1.11 -5.67 -6.79
N LEU A 71 -1.14 -5.86 -5.47
CA LEU A 71 -2.39 -6.01 -4.73
C LEU A 71 -3.32 -4.81 -4.97
N ALA A 72 -2.77 -3.60 -4.95
CA ALA A 72 -3.53 -2.39 -5.20
C ALA A 72 -3.95 -2.22 -6.68
N ALA A 73 -3.08 -2.61 -7.64
CA ALA A 73 -3.30 -2.34 -9.05
C ALA A 73 -4.24 -3.34 -9.76
N ILE A 74 -4.24 -4.62 -9.37
CA ILE A 74 -5.03 -5.68 -10.01
C ILE A 74 -6.55 -5.37 -10.06
N PRO A 75 -7.21 -4.86 -9.00
CA PRO A 75 -8.65 -4.64 -8.99
C PRO A 75 -9.15 -3.73 -10.11
N CYS A 76 -8.48 -2.60 -10.30
CA CYS A 76 -9.01 -1.49 -11.11
C CYS A 76 -7.95 -0.72 -11.93
N GLY A 77 -6.66 -0.98 -11.76
CA GLY A 77 -5.59 -0.24 -12.45
C GLY A 77 -5.71 -0.26 -13.98
N MET A 78 -6.36 -1.27 -14.55
CA MET A 78 -6.50 -1.46 -16.01
C MET A 78 -7.87 -1.06 -16.57
N LEU A 79 -8.81 -0.65 -15.71
CA LEU A 79 -10.20 -0.42 -16.08
C LEU A 79 -10.35 0.67 -17.17
N LEU A 80 -9.54 1.73 -17.09
CA LEU A 80 -9.55 2.77 -18.12
C LEU A 80 -9.09 2.22 -19.49
N LYS A 81 -8.03 1.40 -19.50
CA LYS A 81 -7.50 0.82 -20.75
C LYS A 81 -8.46 -0.17 -21.39
N SER A 82 -9.15 -1.00 -20.60
CA SER A 82 -10.19 -1.88 -21.13
C SER A 82 -11.33 -1.09 -21.76
N ASP A 83 -11.66 0.08 -21.19
CA ASP A 83 -12.73 0.95 -21.69
C ASP A 83 -12.35 1.69 -22.97
N LEU A 84 -11.06 2.01 -23.12
CA LEU A 84 -10.52 2.51 -24.38
C LEU A 84 -10.57 1.44 -25.48
N LYS A 85 -10.14 0.21 -25.18
CA LYS A 85 -10.12 -0.89 -26.16
C LYS A 85 -11.51 -1.33 -26.60
N SER A 86 -12.48 -1.30 -25.69
CA SER A 86 -13.88 -1.65 -25.99
C SER A 86 -14.67 -0.53 -26.67
N GLY A 87 -14.10 0.67 -26.82
CA GLY A 87 -14.79 1.85 -27.36
C GLY A 87 -15.79 2.50 -26.39
N TYR A 88 -16.00 1.93 -25.20
CA TYR A 88 -16.90 2.49 -24.18
C TYR A 88 -16.50 3.91 -23.76
N PHE A 89 -15.20 4.20 -23.73
CA PHE A 89 -14.71 5.53 -23.42
C PHE A 89 -15.23 6.59 -24.40
N ASN A 90 -15.32 6.27 -25.70
CA ASN A 90 -15.85 7.19 -26.71
C ASN A 90 -17.34 7.49 -26.49
N TYR A 91 -18.11 6.48 -26.08
CA TYR A 91 -19.51 6.70 -25.69
C TYR A 91 -19.64 7.64 -24.47
N LEU A 92 -18.76 7.49 -23.47
CA LEU A 92 -18.75 8.40 -22.31
C LEU A 92 -18.41 9.83 -22.71
N LYS A 93 -17.45 10.03 -23.64
CA LYS A 93 -17.09 11.37 -24.15
C LYS A 93 -18.27 12.13 -24.74
N LEU A 94 -19.21 11.42 -25.38
CA LEU A 94 -20.40 12.04 -25.98
C LEU A 94 -21.40 12.54 -24.93
N ARG A 95 -21.40 11.96 -23.71
CA ARG A 95 -22.39 12.24 -22.67
C ARG A 95 -21.88 13.11 -21.53
N PHE A 96 -20.57 13.11 -21.29
CA PHE A 96 -19.97 13.78 -20.13
C PHE A 96 -18.72 14.57 -20.51
N PRO A 97 -18.43 15.68 -19.80
CA PRO A 97 -17.19 16.42 -20.03
C PRO A 97 -15.97 15.57 -19.62
N LEU A 98 -14.92 15.61 -20.44
CA LEU A 98 -13.69 14.83 -20.25
C LEU A 98 -13.10 14.95 -18.84
N LYS A 99 -13.08 16.16 -18.27
CA LYS A 99 -12.57 16.40 -16.91
C LYS A 99 -13.32 15.55 -15.86
N LYS A 100 -14.65 15.48 -15.97
CA LYS A 100 -15.49 14.67 -15.05
C LYS A 100 -15.25 13.18 -15.26
N ILE A 101 -14.98 12.76 -16.50
CA ILE A 101 -14.66 11.37 -16.82
C ILE A 101 -13.36 10.96 -16.12
N TYR A 102 -12.27 11.72 -16.31
CA TYR A 102 -10.98 11.43 -15.69
C TYR A 102 -11.03 11.43 -14.16
N ILE A 103 -11.70 12.42 -13.54
CA ILE A 103 -11.83 12.49 -12.09
C ILE A 103 -12.54 11.24 -11.55
N ASN A 104 -13.57 10.76 -12.24
CA ASN A 104 -14.30 9.56 -11.80
C ASN A 104 -13.49 8.28 -11.95
N TYR A 105 -12.75 8.10 -13.06
CA TYR A 105 -11.85 6.96 -13.22
C TYR A 105 -10.72 6.98 -12.18
N PHE A 106 -10.10 8.15 -11.99
CA PHE A 106 -9.04 8.34 -11.02
C PHE A 106 -9.53 8.06 -9.60
N GLY A 107 -10.65 8.67 -9.20
CA GLY A 107 -11.23 8.50 -7.87
C GLY A 107 -11.59 7.04 -7.61
N LEU A 108 -12.28 6.38 -8.54
CA LEU A 108 -12.64 4.97 -8.40
C LEU A 108 -11.39 4.09 -8.28
N ASN A 109 -10.39 4.28 -9.13
CA ASN A 109 -9.15 3.52 -9.07
C ASN A 109 -8.40 3.72 -7.76
N PHE A 110 -8.31 4.96 -7.29
CA PHE A 110 -7.66 5.29 -6.03
C PHE A 110 -8.37 4.64 -4.84
N PHE A 111 -9.70 4.76 -4.76
CA PHE A 111 -10.47 4.20 -3.65
C PHE A 111 -10.40 2.68 -3.60
N ILE A 112 -10.55 2.01 -4.75
CA ILE A 112 -10.54 0.54 -4.79
C ILE A 112 -9.13 -0.01 -4.55
N GLY A 113 -8.10 0.65 -5.09
CA GLY A 113 -6.70 0.32 -4.78
C GLY A 113 -6.38 0.45 -3.29
N SER A 114 -6.83 1.55 -2.67
CA SER A 114 -6.64 1.80 -1.23
C SER A 114 -7.34 0.74 -0.39
N LEU A 115 -8.62 0.46 -0.69
CA LEU A 115 -9.42 -0.55 0.02
C LEU A 115 -8.80 -1.94 -0.08
N SER A 116 -8.22 -2.29 -1.23
CA SER A 116 -7.60 -3.60 -1.44
C SER A 116 -6.41 -3.86 -0.51
N VAL A 117 -5.72 -2.82 -0.05
CA VAL A 117 -4.58 -2.92 0.87
C VAL A 117 -5.02 -2.75 2.33
N ILE A 118 -5.94 -1.81 2.59
CA ILE A 118 -6.50 -1.56 3.92
C ILE A 118 -7.19 -2.80 4.48
N PHE A 119 -7.98 -3.50 3.66
CA PHE A 119 -8.81 -4.60 4.14
C PHE A 119 -8.01 -5.77 4.73
N PRO A 120 -6.95 -6.30 4.08
CA PRO A 120 -6.04 -7.27 4.69
C PRO A 120 -5.41 -6.81 6.01
N LEU A 121 -4.98 -5.55 6.09
CA LEU A 121 -4.33 -4.99 7.30
C LEU A 121 -5.31 -4.91 8.47
N ILE A 122 -6.55 -4.49 8.20
CA ILE A 122 -7.61 -4.44 9.21
C ILE A 122 -7.90 -5.86 9.72
N ILE A 123 -8.05 -6.85 8.83
CA ILE A 123 -8.28 -8.25 9.22
C ILE A 123 -7.12 -8.76 10.07
N ASN A 124 -5.88 -8.50 9.66
CA ASN A 124 -4.70 -8.90 10.43
C ASN A 124 -4.75 -8.32 11.86
N PHE A 125 -4.95 -7.01 11.98
CA PHE A 125 -5.00 -6.36 13.29
C PHE A 125 -6.13 -6.91 14.17
N PHE A 126 -7.33 -7.13 13.60
CA PHE A 126 -8.44 -7.75 14.32
C PHE A 126 -8.12 -9.17 14.79
N LEU A 127 -7.45 -9.99 13.98
CA LEU A 127 -7.02 -11.33 14.41
C LEU A 127 -6.09 -11.27 15.62
N PHE A 128 -5.11 -10.35 15.62
CA PHE A 128 -4.22 -10.17 16.77
C PHE A 128 -4.96 -9.69 18.03
N CYS A 129 -5.96 -8.81 17.89
CA CYS A 129 -6.81 -8.39 19.03
C CYS A 129 -7.58 -9.53 19.70
N LEU A 130 -7.82 -10.66 19.02
CA LEU A 130 -8.54 -11.80 19.60
C LEU A 130 -7.69 -12.62 20.58
N ILE A 131 -6.36 -12.58 20.45
CA ILE A 131 -5.43 -13.41 21.23
C ILE A 131 -4.55 -12.57 22.15
N TYR A 132 -4.01 -11.46 21.64
CA TYR A 132 -3.03 -10.66 22.36
C TYR A 132 -3.69 -9.57 23.19
N PRO A 133 -3.12 -9.25 24.36
CA PRO A 133 -3.66 -8.18 25.19
C PRO A 133 -3.43 -6.80 24.56
N LEU A 134 -4.41 -5.90 24.73
CA LEU A 134 -4.31 -4.49 24.34
C LEU A 134 -3.63 -3.66 25.44
N HIS A 135 -2.39 -3.98 25.77
CA HIS A 135 -1.57 -3.13 26.64
C HIS A 135 -0.77 -2.11 25.83
N LYS A 136 -0.48 -0.95 26.42
CA LYS A 136 0.39 0.03 25.79
C LYS A 136 1.82 -0.53 25.76
N PRO A 137 2.54 -0.39 24.64
CA PRO A 137 3.94 -0.80 24.58
C PRO A 137 4.76 0.08 25.53
N ASP A 138 5.73 -0.52 26.22
CA ASP A 138 6.67 0.18 27.09
C ASP A 138 8.06 0.13 26.46
N PHE A 139 8.72 1.29 26.37
CA PHE A 139 10.05 1.40 25.80
C PHE A 139 11.08 0.48 26.50
N LEU A 140 11.01 0.36 27.83
CA LEU A 140 11.97 -0.45 28.58
C LEU A 140 11.71 -1.95 28.42
N LEU A 141 10.43 -2.35 28.39
CA LEU A 141 10.05 -3.76 28.29
C LEU A 141 10.17 -4.30 26.86
N ASN A 142 9.95 -3.44 25.85
CA ASN A 142 9.97 -3.80 24.44
C ASN A 142 11.23 -3.31 23.71
N ASN A 143 12.32 -3.06 24.44
CA ASN A 143 13.59 -2.58 23.88
C ASN A 143 14.20 -3.56 22.86
N ASN A 144 13.89 -4.85 22.96
CA ASN A 144 14.27 -5.88 22.01
C ASN A 144 13.72 -5.65 20.58
N LEU A 145 12.57 -4.96 20.45
CA LEU A 145 11.98 -4.61 19.17
C LEU A 145 12.65 -3.41 18.50
N LEU A 146 13.51 -2.68 19.24
CA LEU A 146 14.26 -1.53 18.75
C LEU A 146 13.38 -0.48 18.05
N ILE A 147 12.19 -0.21 18.60
CA ILE A 147 11.26 0.80 18.06
C ILE A 147 11.74 2.18 18.50
N ILE A 148 12.51 2.85 17.64
CA ILE A 148 13.21 4.10 17.95
C ILE A 148 12.97 5.18 16.90
N SER A 149 13.28 6.43 17.24
CA SER A 149 13.08 7.60 16.36
C SER A 149 13.73 7.52 14.97
N GLN A 150 14.70 6.61 14.79
CA GLN A 150 15.42 6.45 13.54
C GLN A 150 14.69 5.54 12.54
N ASN A 151 13.97 4.51 13.00
CA ASN A 151 13.36 3.49 12.16
C ASN A 151 11.83 3.52 12.16
N THR A 152 11.21 4.37 12.97
CA THR A 152 9.76 4.45 13.10
C THR A 152 9.32 5.91 13.00
N LEU A 153 8.31 6.18 12.18
CA LEU A 153 7.74 7.53 12.11
C LEU A 153 6.81 7.76 13.30
N PHE A 154 6.83 8.96 13.87
CA PHE A 154 5.95 9.35 14.97
C PHE A 154 6.02 8.45 16.22
N VAL A 155 7.22 8.07 16.65
CA VAL A 155 7.49 7.15 17.78
C VAL A 155 6.83 7.59 19.08
N ASN A 156 6.82 8.90 19.36
CA ASN A 156 6.14 9.43 20.54
C ASN A 156 4.64 9.09 20.52
N LEU A 157 4.02 9.06 19.34
CA LEU A 157 2.62 8.70 19.18
C LEU A 157 2.41 7.19 19.35
N TYR A 158 3.38 6.36 18.97
CA TYR A 158 3.36 4.92 19.22
C TYR A 158 3.28 4.60 20.72
N TYR A 159 4.16 5.20 21.54
CA TYR A 159 4.18 4.95 22.98
C TYR A 159 3.05 5.63 23.76
N THR A 160 2.52 6.77 23.29
CA THR A 160 1.42 7.48 24.00
C THR A 160 0.04 6.96 23.64
N HIS A 161 -0.21 6.77 22.34
CA HIS A 161 -1.50 6.39 21.75
C HIS A 161 -1.31 5.35 20.61
N PRO A 162 -0.94 4.10 20.93
CA PRO A 162 -0.55 3.08 19.94
C PRO A 162 -1.67 2.76 18.94
N PHE A 163 -2.94 2.77 19.37
CA PHE A 163 -4.07 2.55 18.46
C PHE A 163 -4.17 3.62 17.37
N ILE A 164 -3.92 4.89 17.71
CA ILE A 164 -3.94 6.00 16.75
C ILE A 164 -2.79 5.83 15.75
N HIS A 165 -1.63 5.34 16.22
CA HIS A 165 -0.48 5.06 15.38
C HIS A 165 -0.78 3.97 14.34
N VAL A 166 -1.37 2.85 14.78
CA VAL A 166 -1.82 1.78 13.89
C VAL A 166 -2.82 2.30 12.84
N CYS A 167 -3.85 3.03 13.27
CA CYS A 167 -4.83 3.60 12.35
C CYS A 167 -4.19 4.53 11.31
N LEU A 168 -3.22 5.35 11.74
CA LEU A 168 -2.46 6.23 10.86
C LEU A 168 -1.71 5.42 9.80
N PHE A 169 -1.00 4.36 10.19
CA PHE A 169 -0.27 3.51 9.24
C PHE A 169 -1.17 2.70 8.30
N ILE A 170 -2.34 2.23 8.76
CA ILE A 170 -3.34 1.59 7.88
C ILE A 170 -3.86 2.58 6.83
N ILE A 171 -4.16 3.82 7.24
CA ILE A 171 -4.63 4.85 6.30
C ILE A 171 -3.49 5.25 5.35
N PHE A 172 -2.26 5.39 5.86
CA PHE A 172 -1.09 5.78 5.08
C PHE A 172 -0.72 4.74 4.02
N THR A 173 -0.71 3.46 4.39
CA THR A 173 -0.55 2.34 3.46
C THR A 173 -1.68 2.27 2.44
N GLY A 174 -2.91 2.55 2.86
CA GLY A 174 -4.05 2.70 1.96
C GLY A 174 -3.87 3.80 0.92
N ILE A 175 -3.46 5.02 1.33
CA ILE A 175 -3.19 6.14 0.43
C ILE A 175 -2.15 5.73 -0.63
N TRP A 176 -1.07 5.06 -0.21
CA TRP A 176 -0.06 4.54 -1.12
C TRP A 176 -0.58 3.45 -2.05
N GLY A 177 -1.47 2.56 -1.58
CA GLY A 177 -2.20 1.63 -2.42
C GLY A 177 -2.95 2.35 -3.53
N GLY A 178 -3.75 3.36 -3.19
CA GLY A 178 -4.44 4.19 -4.18
C GLY A 178 -3.49 4.87 -5.17
N LEU A 179 -2.38 5.42 -4.68
CA LEU A 179 -1.34 6.03 -5.51
C LEU A 179 -0.74 5.03 -6.51
N PHE A 180 -0.36 3.81 -6.08
CA PHE A 180 0.16 2.78 -6.99
C PHE A 180 -0.84 2.38 -8.07
N THR A 181 -2.12 2.25 -7.74
CA THR A 181 -3.17 1.97 -8.72
C THR A 181 -3.32 3.10 -9.72
N SER A 182 -3.25 4.36 -9.27
CA SER A 182 -3.26 5.53 -10.15
C SER A 182 -2.04 5.59 -11.07
N PHE A 183 -0.85 5.24 -10.56
CA PHE A 183 0.37 5.15 -11.37
C PHE A 183 0.23 4.11 -12.49
N VAL A 184 -0.25 2.91 -12.16
CA VAL A 184 -0.51 1.86 -13.15
C VAL A 184 -1.55 2.30 -14.17
N MET A 185 -2.63 2.96 -13.74
CA MET A 185 -3.66 3.47 -14.65
C MET A 185 -3.08 4.45 -15.66
N VAL A 186 -2.26 5.40 -15.21
CA VAL A 186 -1.69 6.42 -16.09
C VAL A 186 -0.66 5.81 -17.05
N ASN A 187 0.17 4.86 -16.59
CA ASN A 187 1.08 4.11 -17.46
C ASN A 187 0.37 3.23 -18.48
N SER A 188 -0.85 2.77 -18.14
CA SER A 188 -1.64 1.91 -19.03
C SER A 188 -2.01 2.58 -20.36
N LEU A 189 -2.01 3.91 -20.40
CA LEU A 189 -2.24 4.72 -21.60
C LEU A 189 -1.10 4.66 -22.62
N TRP A 190 0.11 4.36 -22.16
CA TRP A 190 1.33 4.38 -22.97
C TRP A 190 1.75 2.99 -23.40
N MET A 191 1.57 2.01 -22.53
CA MET A 191 1.91 0.61 -22.80
C MET A 191 0.84 -0.04 -23.68
N SER A 192 1.23 -0.86 -24.66
CA SER A 192 0.29 -1.64 -25.49
C SER A 192 -0.24 -2.87 -24.73
N ASN A 193 0.65 -3.57 -24.03
CA ASN A 193 0.37 -4.83 -23.34
C ASN A 193 -0.38 -4.63 -22.01
N TYR A 194 -1.29 -5.55 -21.71
CA TYR A 194 -2.09 -5.51 -20.47
C TYR A 194 -1.22 -5.80 -19.23
N MET A 195 -0.51 -6.94 -19.25
CA MET A 195 0.31 -7.39 -18.10
C MET A 195 1.47 -6.44 -17.81
N MET A 196 2.11 -5.89 -18.84
CA MET A 196 3.25 -4.97 -18.68
C MET A 196 2.86 -3.69 -17.92
N SER A 197 1.64 -3.20 -18.13
CA SER A 197 1.14 -2.05 -17.37
C SER A 197 0.88 -2.41 -15.91
N LEU A 198 0.28 -3.57 -15.62
CA LEU A 198 0.03 -4.02 -14.25
C LEU A 198 1.33 -4.19 -13.45
N ILE A 199 2.35 -4.81 -14.07
CA ILE A 199 3.65 -5.06 -13.44
C ILE A 199 4.42 -3.75 -13.22
N SER A 200 4.10 -2.66 -13.94
CA SER A 200 4.85 -1.40 -13.84
C SER A 200 4.96 -0.84 -12.42
N GLY A 201 3.91 -0.95 -11.60
CA GLY A 201 3.95 -0.49 -10.20
C GLY A 201 4.91 -1.30 -9.35
N PHE A 202 4.95 -2.61 -9.55
CA PHE A 202 5.89 -3.51 -8.88
C PHE A 202 7.32 -3.32 -9.38
N ALA A 203 7.51 -3.17 -10.68
CA ALA A 203 8.80 -2.88 -11.28
C ALA A 203 9.38 -1.56 -10.75
N LEU A 204 8.55 -0.52 -10.58
CA LEU A 204 8.97 0.73 -9.95
C LEU A 204 9.47 0.49 -8.53
N GLN A 205 8.75 -0.30 -7.73
CA GLN A 205 9.16 -0.61 -6.38
C GLN A 205 10.48 -1.38 -6.32
N LEU A 206 10.66 -2.40 -7.17
CA LEU A 206 11.92 -3.12 -7.28
C LEU A 206 13.07 -2.21 -7.72
N LEU A 207 12.83 -1.34 -8.69
CA LEU A 207 13.81 -0.36 -9.14
C LEU A 207 14.22 0.54 -7.97
N LEU A 208 13.27 1.07 -7.19
CA LEU A 208 13.60 1.90 -6.03
C LEU A 208 14.42 1.14 -4.98
N ILE A 209 14.14 -0.14 -4.74
CA ILE A 209 14.94 -0.99 -3.85
C ILE A 209 16.39 -1.10 -4.34
N VAL A 210 16.58 -1.38 -5.64
CA VAL A 210 17.92 -1.49 -6.24
C VAL A 210 18.65 -0.16 -6.24
N VAL A 211 17.97 0.95 -6.55
CA VAL A 211 18.62 2.26 -6.51
C VAL A 211 18.99 2.61 -5.06
N ASN A 212 18.16 2.26 -4.07
CA ASN A 212 18.45 2.53 -2.66
C ASN A 212 19.65 1.73 -2.14
N SER A 213 19.92 0.54 -2.69
CA SER A 213 21.13 -0.21 -2.33
C SER A 213 22.40 0.33 -3.01
N LEU A 214 22.27 0.97 -4.18
CA LEU A 214 23.40 1.56 -4.91
C LEU A 214 23.71 3.00 -4.46
N PHE A 215 22.69 3.79 -4.14
CA PHE A 215 22.78 5.20 -3.79
C PHE A 215 22.16 5.44 -2.41
N THR A 216 22.98 5.28 -1.37
CA THR A 216 22.55 5.52 0.01
C THR A 216 22.56 7.01 0.33
N LEU A 217 21.46 7.49 0.92
CA LEU A 217 21.39 8.85 1.46
C LEU A 217 22.21 8.96 2.74
N PRO A 218 22.62 10.19 3.14
CA PRO A 218 23.26 10.41 4.44
C PRO A 218 22.40 9.83 5.57
N ASN A 219 23.05 9.24 6.57
CA ASN A 219 22.43 8.49 7.68
C ASN A 219 21.62 7.24 7.26
N GLN A 220 21.88 6.66 6.08
CA GLN A 220 21.21 5.44 5.61
C GLN A 220 19.68 5.58 5.54
N ILE A 221 19.19 6.79 5.27
CA ILE A 221 17.76 7.07 5.16
C ILE A 221 17.21 6.41 3.89
N THR A 222 16.13 5.66 4.04
CA THR A 222 15.45 5.01 2.91
C THR A 222 14.40 5.92 2.27
N TYR A 223 14.23 5.74 0.97
CA TYR A 223 13.19 6.38 0.16
C TYR A 223 12.28 5.37 -0.54
N VAL A 224 12.34 4.10 -0.12
CA VAL A 224 11.59 3.00 -0.71
C VAL A 224 10.22 2.90 -0.03
N PRO A 225 9.10 2.92 -0.78
CA PRO A 225 7.77 2.78 -0.18
C PRO A 225 7.62 1.52 0.68
N ALA A 226 8.18 0.40 0.25
CA ALA A 226 8.13 -0.86 0.99
C ALA A 226 8.66 -0.78 2.43
N SER A 227 9.66 0.08 2.69
CA SER A 227 10.31 0.21 4.00
C SER A 227 9.56 1.19 4.89
N PHE A 228 9.27 2.41 4.41
CA PHE A 228 8.65 3.45 5.24
C PHE A 228 7.12 3.29 5.44
N LEU A 229 6.48 2.41 4.66
CA LEU A 229 5.05 2.08 4.82
C LEU A 229 4.78 1.13 5.97
N ARG A 230 5.81 0.42 6.44
CA ARG A 230 5.77 -0.38 7.67
C ARG A 230 5.88 0.56 8.86
N GLU A 231 5.28 0.18 9.97
CA GLU A 231 5.35 0.94 11.21
C GLU A 231 6.78 1.01 11.73
N THR A 232 7.49 -0.11 11.64
CA THR A 232 8.92 -0.24 11.88
C THR A 232 9.63 -0.68 10.60
N SER A 233 10.79 -0.08 10.34
CA SER A 233 11.65 -0.48 9.24
C SER A 233 12.96 -1.09 9.76
N ASP A 234 13.57 -1.89 8.89
CA ASP A 234 14.92 -2.43 9.04
C ASP A 234 16.01 -1.37 8.80
N ALA A 235 15.66 -0.28 8.13
CA ALA A 235 16.56 0.84 7.83
C ALA A 235 16.03 2.17 8.38
N ASN A 236 16.81 3.24 8.31
CA ASN A 236 16.38 4.54 8.83
C ASN A 236 15.31 5.17 7.95
N VAL A 237 14.28 5.75 8.57
CA VAL A 237 13.15 6.39 7.90
C VAL A 237 13.04 7.83 8.40
N SER A 238 12.89 8.76 7.45
CA SER A 238 12.73 10.18 7.76
C SER A 238 11.42 10.69 7.19
N LEU A 239 10.73 11.55 7.94
CA LEU A 239 9.49 12.18 7.48
C LEU A 239 9.72 13.04 6.23
N VAL A 240 10.90 13.63 6.09
CA VAL A 240 11.25 14.46 4.93
C VAL A 240 11.37 13.60 3.66
N SER A 241 12.05 12.45 3.72
CA SER A 241 12.19 11.55 2.56
C SER A 241 10.83 11.00 2.12
N THR A 242 9.95 10.61 3.06
CA THR A 242 8.62 10.11 2.71
C THR A 242 7.75 11.18 2.04
N ILE A 243 7.78 12.43 2.51
CA ILE A 243 7.06 13.55 1.88
C ILE A 243 7.61 13.84 0.48
N ILE A 244 8.93 13.85 0.30
CA ILE A 244 9.52 14.10 -1.03
C ILE A 244 9.10 13.01 -2.02
N VAL A 245 9.20 11.74 -1.63
CA VAL A 245 8.86 10.60 -2.50
C VAL A 245 7.36 10.58 -2.84
N THR A 246 6.48 10.83 -1.85
CA THR A 246 5.03 10.95 -2.11
C THR A 246 4.72 12.08 -3.09
N LEU A 247 5.31 13.28 -2.90
CA LEU A 247 5.13 14.42 -3.78
C LEU A 247 5.62 14.13 -5.19
N LEU A 248 6.81 13.53 -5.34
CA LEU A 248 7.34 13.13 -6.65
C LEU A 248 6.38 12.17 -7.38
N MET A 249 5.81 11.21 -6.66
CA MET A 249 4.85 10.27 -7.24
C MET A 249 3.57 10.99 -7.70
N ILE A 250 3.02 11.89 -6.87
CA ILE A 250 1.84 12.69 -7.24
C ILE A 250 2.13 13.57 -8.46
N VAL A 251 3.28 14.26 -8.49
CA VAL A 251 3.70 15.10 -9.61
C VAL A 251 3.82 14.29 -10.89
N TYR A 252 4.45 13.11 -10.82
CA TYR A 252 4.53 12.19 -11.96
C TYR A 252 3.15 11.82 -12.48
N ILE A 253 2.24 11.38 -11.60
CA ILE A 253 0.87 11.01 -11.97
C ILE A 253 0.16 12.19 -12.66
N VAL A 254 0.26 13.40 -12.11
CA VAL A 254 -0.41 14.60 -12.67
C VAL A 254 0.15 14.95 -14.05
N ILE A 255 1.47 14.92 -14.23
CA ILE A 255 2.13 15.24 -15.50
C ILE A 255 1.71 14.22 -16.56
N VAL A 256 1.88 12.92 -16.28
CA VAL A 256 1.59 11.87 -17.26
C VAL A 256 0.09 11.76 -17.54
N CYS A 257 -0.77 12.06 -16.56
CA CYS A 257 -2.22 12.17 -16.76
C CYS A 257 -2.57 13.35 -17.70
N LYS A 258 -1.94 14.52 -17.54
CA LYS A 258 -2.14 15.66 -18.47
C LYS A 258 -1.69 15.32 -19.89
N ILE A 259 -0.55 14.66 -20.06
CA ILE A 259 -0.03 14.28 -21.38
C ILE A 259 -0.89 13.18 -22.02
N GLY A 260 -1.21 12.14 -21.25
CA GLY A 260 -2.10 11.06 -21.71
C GLY A 260 -3.51 11.54 -22.00
N GLY A 261 -3.99 12.55 -21.28
CA GLY A 261 -5.25 13.22 -21.53
C GLY A 261 -5.33 13.89 -22.90
N LYS A 262 -4.25 14.55 -23.35
CA LYS A 262 -4.15 15.15 -24.69
C LYS A 262 -4.21 14.09 -25.79
N LYS A 263 -3.44 13.00 -25.64
CA LYS A 263 -3.43 11.87 -26.58
C LYS A 263 -4.80 11.20 -26.78
N LEU A 264 -5.68 11.33 -25.80
CA LEU A 264 -7.04 10.79 -25.85
C LEU A 264 -8.06 11.77 -26.42
N VAL A 265 -7.72 13.04 -26.60
CA VAL A 265 -8.58 14.05 -27.22
C VAL A 265 -8.39 14.07 -28.73
N ASP A 266 -7.15 13.87 -29.17
CA ASP A 266 -6.76 13.68 -30.57
C ASP A 266 -7.20 12.32 -31.12
#